data_AF-A0A1V4X5S6-F1
#
_entry.id   AF-A0A1V4X5S6-F1
#
_cell.length_a   1.000
_cell.length_b   1.000
_cell.length_c   1.000
_cell.angle_alpha   90.00
_cell.angle_beta   90.00
_cell.angle_gamma   90.00
#
_symmetry.space_group_name_H-M   'P 1'
#
loop_
_entity.id
_entity.type
_entity.pdbx_description
1 polymer ?
#
loop_
_entity_poly.entity_id
_entity_poly.type
_entity_poly.pdbx_seq_one_letter_code
_entity_poly.pdbx_strand_id
1 'polypeptide(L)'
;MAVVTNMGNYAFDENGEIYLKSFHPGVTVDQIKENCGFNLNVSRVEGETRKPTYKELFVLREFVDPELIFLPQKVEYPASIQKLING
;
A
#
# COMPACT_ATOMS: atom_id res chain seq x y z
N MET A 1 -11.80 0.61 -13.58
CA MET A 1 -10.98 1.78 -13.18
C MET A 1 -10.60 1.63 -11.71
N ALA A 2 -9.48 2.19 -11.25
CA ALA A 2 -9.03 2.07 -9.87
C ALA A 2 -8.53 3.42 -9.35
N VAL A 3 -8.70 3.66 -8.04
CA VAL A 3 -8.14 4.81 -7.33
C VAL A 3 -7.26 4.26 -6.20
N VAL A 4 -6.02 4.76 -6.11
CA VAL A 4 -5.08 4.37 -5.05
C VAL A 4 -4.78 5.61 -4.22
N THR A 5 -4.93 5.50 -2.91
CA THR A 5 -4.65 6.58 -1.96
C THR A 5 -3.57 6.14 -0.96
N ASN A 6 -3.20 7.00 -0.03
CA ASN A 6 -2.34 6.63 1.10
C ASN A 6 -3.00 5.65 2.09
N MET A 7 -4.32 5.43 2.00
CA MET A 7 -5.08 4.57 2.92
C MET A 7 -5.53 3.25 2.31
N GLY A 8 -5.69 3.17 0.99
CA GLY A 8 -6.22 1.96 0.37
C GLY A 8 -6.42 2.05 -1.13
N ASN A 9 -6.90 0.93 -1.68
CA ASN A 9 -7.27 0.77 -3.06
C ASN A 9 -8.80 0.75 -3.19
N TYR A 10 -9.30 1.51 -4.15
CA TYR A 10 -10.71 1.63 -4.47
C TYR A 10 -10.93 1.18 -5.91
N ALA A 11 -12.12 0.65 -6.17
CA ALA A 11 -12.55 0.24 -7.50
C ALA A 11 -13.97 0.73 -7.74
N PHE A 12 -14.40 0.63 -9.00
CA PHE A 12 -15.76 0.95 -9.42
C PHE A 12 -16.49 -0.33 -9.77
N ASP A 13 -17.75 -0.43 -9.37
CA ASP A 13 -18.61 -1.55 -9.74
C ASP A 13 -19.14 -1.41 -11.19
N GLU A 14 -20.05 -2.29 -11.56
CA GLU A 14 -20.64 -2.34 -12.90
C GLU A 14 -21.46 -1.09 -13.25
N ASN A 15 -21.95 -0.36 -12.25
CA ASN A 15 -22.73 0.88 -12.39
C ASN A 15 -21.85 2.13 -12.30
N GLY A 16 -20.55 1.98 -12.02
CA GLY A 16 -19.63 3.09 -11.82
C GLY A 16 -19.66 3.66 -10.40
N GLU A 17 -20.20 2.94 -9.41
CA GLU A 17 -20.14 3.34 -8.01
C GLU A 17 -18.81 2.92 -7.39
N ILE A 18 -18.19 3.83 -6.63
CA ILE A 18 -16.91 3.58 -5.98
C ILE A 18 -17.08 2.77 -4.69
N TYR A 19 -16.23 1.78 -4.49
CA TYR A 19 -16.17 0.97 -3.27
C TYR A 19 -14.73 0.73 -2.82
N LEU A 20 -14.56 0.43 -1.53
CA LEU A 20 -13.27 0.05 -0.96
C LEU A 20 -12.93 -1.39 -1.35
N LYS A 21 -11.84 -1.58 -2.08
CA LYS A 21 -11.35 -2.90 -2.49
C LYS A 21 -10.40 -3.49 -1.46
N SER A 22 -9.43 -2.72 -0.99
CA SER A 22 -8.50 -3.15 0.07
C SER A 22 -7.96 -1.93 0.82
N PHE A 23 -7.53 -2.11 2.07
CA PHE A 23 -6.90 -1.07 2.88
C PHE A 23 -5.42 -1.35 3.07
N HIS A 24 -4.59 -0.33 3.22
CA HIS A 24 -3.16 -0.53 3.41
C HIS A 24 -2.86 -1.02 4.83
N PRO A 25 -1.79 -1.81 5.04
CA PRO A 25 -1.44 -2.32 6.37
C PRO A 25 -1.32 -1.20 7.41
N GLY A 26 -1.94 -1.40 8.57
CA GLY A 26 -1.97 -0.41 9.65
C GLY A 26 -3.10 0.64 9.56
N VAL A 27 -3.96 0.57 8.55
CA VAL A 27 -5.17 1.40 8.41
C VAL A 27 -6.41 0.56 8.68
N THR A 28 -7.41 1.13 9.34
CA THR A 28 -8.72 0.48 9.58
C THR A 28 -9.79 0.99 8.62
N VAL A 29 -10.83 0.17 8.39
CA VAL A 29 -11.98 0.57 7.56
C VAL A 29 -12.71 1.79 8.17
N ASP A 30 -12.79 1.88 9.49
CA ASP A 30 -13.45 2.99 10.17
C ASP A 30 -12.71 4.32 9.94
N GLN A 31 -11.37 4.32 10.07
CA GLN A 31 -10.56 5.49 9.72
C GLN A 31 -10.76 5.94 8.27
N ILE A 32 -10.90 4.99 7.34
CA ILE A 32 -11.16 5.31 5.93
C ILE A 32 -12.53 5.99 5.78
N LYS A 33 -13.56 5.47 6.45
CA LYS A 33 -14.91 6.06 6.41
C LYS A 33 -14.94 7.46 7.00
N GLU A 34 -14.23 7.70 8.10
CA GLU A 34 -14.10 9.03 8.72
C GLU A 34 -13.40 10.04 7.79
N ASN A 35 -12.45 9.57 6.97
CA ASN A 35 -11.73 10.39 5.99
C ASN A 35 -12.44 10.48 4.63
N CYS A 36 -13.60 9.86 4.46
CA CYS A 36 -14.35 9.85 3.20
C CYS A 36 -15.51 10.83 3.27
N GLY A 37 -15.57 11.79 2.33
CA GLY A 37 -16.61 12.82 2.28
C GLY A 37 -18.01 12.32 1.85
N PHE A 38 -18.19 11.01 1.66
CA PHE A 38 -19.44 10.37 1.26
C PHE A 38 -19.56 8.98 1.88
N ASN A 39 -20.77 8.38 1.82
CA ASN A 39 -21.01 7.05 2.35
C ASN A 39 -20.31 5.98 1.49
N LEU A 40 -19.11 5.56 1.91
CA LEU A 40 -18.30 4.61 1.18
C LEU A 40 -18.82 3.18 1.34
N ASN A 41 -19.01 2.49 0.20
CA ASN A 41 -19.31 1.06 0.18
C ASN A 41 -18.07 0.25 0.59
N VAL A 42 -18.16 -0.49 1.70
CA VAL A 42 -17.10 -1.34 2.25
C VAL A 42 -17.47 -2.82 2.26
N SER A 43 -18.62 -3.19 1.69
CA SER A 43 -19.13 -4.58 1.68
C SER A 43 -18.27 -5.54 0.85
N ARG A 44 -17.45 -5.01 -0.05
CA ARG A 44 -16.60 -5.77 -0.99
C ARG A 44 -15.11 -5.71 -0.62
N VAL A 45 -14.78 -5.33 0.61
CA VAL A 45 -13.38 -5.20 1.04
C VAL A 45 -12.70 -6.57 1.14
N GLU A 46 -11.59 -6.74 0.44
CA GLU A 46 -10.81 -7.99 0.39
C GLU A 46 -9.82 -8.12 1.56
N GLY A 47 -9.66 -7.06 2.36
CA GLY A 47 -8.75 -7.00 3.52
C GLY A 47 -7.55 -6.09 3.27
N GLU A 48 -6.43 -6.43 3.92
CA GLU A 48 -5.17 -5.70 3.77
C GLU A 48 -4.57 -5.86 2.37
N THR A 49 -4.01 -4.77 1.86
CA THR A 49 -3.22 -4.77 0.62
C THR A 49 -1.99 -5.64 0.80
N ARG A 50 -1.73 -6.53 -0.18
CA ARG A 50 -0.54 -7.39 -0.16
C ARG A 50 0.73 -6.56 0.03
N LYS A 51 1.61 -7.02 0.91
CA LYS A 51 2.96 -6.44 1.01
C LYS A 51 3.75 -6.72 -0.28
N PRO A 52 4.64 -5.81 -0.69
CA PRO A 52 5.51 -6.06 -1.82
C PRO A 52 6.46 -7.22 -1.51
N THR A 53 6.81 -7.98 -2.53
CA THR A 53 7.82 -9.04 -2.45
C THR A 53 9.23 -8.45 -2.35
N TYR A 54 10.19 -9.23 -1.87
CA TYR A 54 11.60 -8.81 -1.85
C TYR A 54 12.14 -8.45 -3.24
N LYS A 55 11.70 -9.17 -4.29
CA LYS A 55 12.07 -8.86 -5.67
C LYS A 55 11.50 -7.53 -6.15
N GLU A 56 10.22 -7.24 -5.85
CA GLU A 56 9.60 -5.96 -6.17
C GLU A 56 10.29 -4.80 -5.42
N LEU A 57 10.62 -5.01 -4.14
CA LEU A 57 11.37 -4.02 -3.33
C LEU A 57 12.77 -3.74 -3.88
N PHE A 58 13.48 -4.79 -4.33
CA PHE A 58 14.79 -4.64 -4.95
C PHE A 58 14.71 -3.82 -6.24
N VAL A 59 13.77 -4.17 -7.14
CA VAL A 59 13.55 -3.41 -8.38
C VAL A 59 13.20 -1.95 -8.07
N LEU A 60 12.30 -1.73 -7.11
CA LEU A 60 11.87 -0.39 -6.73
C LEU A 60 13.04 0.47 -6.24
N ARG A 61 13.91 -0.07 -5.38
CA ARG A 61 14.99 0.68 -4.72
C ARG A 61 16.25 0.85 -5.55
N GLU A 62 16.52 -0.07 -6.48
CA GLU A 62 17.79 -0.09 -7.21
C GLU A 62 17.64 0.36 -8.67
N PHE A 63 16.41 0.31 -9.23
CA PHE A 63 16.17 0.64 -10.64
C PHE A 63 15.12 1.72 -10.87
N VAL A 64 14.04 1.75 -10.06
CA VAL A 64 12.92 2.69 -10.28
C VAL A 64 13.12 3.99 -9.51
N ASP A 65 13.50 3.92 -8.24
CA ASP A 65 13.76 5.07 -7.37
C ASP A 65 15.15 4.94 -6.68
N PRO A 66 16.25 4.86 -7.45
CA PRO A 66 17.60 4.73 -6.89
C PRO A 66 18.03 5.97 -6.08
N GLU A 67 17.47 7.14 -6.41
CA GLU A 67 17.76 8.41 -5.74
C GLU A 67 16.87 8.66 -4.51
N LEU A 68 15.92 7.76 -4.22
CA LEU A 68 15.01 7.83 -3.07
C LEU A 68 14.21 9.14 -3.03
N ILE A 69 13.68 9.56 -4.18
CA ILE A 69 12.84 10.75 -4.30
C ILE A 69 11.46 10.48 -3.66
N PHE A 70 10.97 9.24 -3.77
CA PHE A 70 9.65 8.85 -3.28
C PHE A 70 9.73 7.94 -2.06
N LEU A 71 10.77 7.11 -1.98
CA LEU A 71 11.03 6.27 -0.82
C LEU A 71 11.72 7.05 0.30
N PRO A 72 11.45 6.71 1.58
CA PRO A 72 12.21 7.26 2.69
C PRO A 72 13.69 6.87 2.56
N GLN A 73 14.58 7.71 3.10
CA GLN A 73 16.01 7.43 3.10
C GLN A 73 16.30 6.07 3.74
N LYS A 74 17.30 5.36 3.17
CA LYS A 74 17.76 4.07 3.70
C LYS A 74 18.18 4.27 5.16
N VAL A 75 17.45 3.66 6.08
CA VAL A 75 17.87 3.54 7.47
C VAL A 75 18.88 2.40 7.60
N GLU A 76 19.80 2.52 8.54
CA GLU A 76 20.74 1.45 8.82
C GLU A 76 19.97 0.21 9.30
N TYR A 77 20.15 -0.91 8.59
CA TYR A 77 19.43 -2.13 8.91
C TYR A 77 19.94 -2.69 10.25
N PRO A 78 19.05 -3.24 11.11
CA PRO A 78 19.48 -3.96 12.30
C PRO A 78 20.44 -5.10 11.95
N ALA A 79 21.34 -5.45 12.88
CA ALA A 79 22.35 -6.50 12.67
C ALA A 79 21.76 -7.84 12.20
N SER A 80 20.51 -8.16 12.59
CA SER A 80 19.78 -9.35 12.13
C SER A 80 19.46 -9.34 10.63
N ILE A 81 19.11 -8.18 10.08
CA ILE A 81 18.82 -7.98 8.65
C ILE A 81 20.13 -7.91 7.86
N GLN A 82 21.18 -7.27 8.38
CA GLN A 82 22.48 -7.19 7.71
C GLN A 82 23.10 -8.58 7.45
N LYS A 83 22.96 -9.51 8.42
CA LYS A 83 23.40 -10.91 8.25
C LYS A 83 22.67 -11.62 7.09
N LEU A 84 21.39 -11.35 6.89
CA LEU A 84 20.62 -11.94 5.79
C LEU A 84 21.01 -11.37 4.42
N ILE A 85 21.48 -10.12 4.37
CA ILE A 85 21.90 -9.45 3.13
C ILE A 85 23.32 -9.87 2.71
N ASN A 86 24.22 -10.04 3.69
CA ASN A 86 25.65 -10.23 3.43
C ASN A 86 26.08 -11.71 3.27
N GLY A 87 25.19 -12.67 3.51
CA GLY A 87 25.50 -14.10 3.48
C GLY A 87 25.98 -14.62 4.83
#